data_AF-A0A0D2BPK9-F1
#
_entry.id   AF-A0A0D2BPK9-F1
#
_cell.length_a   1.000
_cell.length_b   1.000
_cell.length_c   1.000
_cell.angle_alpha   90.00
_cell.angle_beta   90.00
_cell.angle_gamma   90.00
#
_symmetry.space_group_name_H-M   'P 1'
#
loop_
_entity.id
_entity.type
_entity.pdbx_description
1 polymer ?
#
loop_
_entity_poly.entity_id
_entity_poly.type
_entity_poly.pdbx_seq_one_letter_code
_entity_poly.pdbx_strand_id
1 'polypeptide(L)'
;MTNPPFYESEGSMVESSRLKSRPANSSCTGSPVEMITPGGEVAFVTKLIDESGDPKSRSRIQWSSAMLGKLSSVGSVVDHLRSRSCTNHAVAEFVQGQKTRRWCVAWSWSGLRPSNSVARGGFGSGGGVGGVEKKYLPPPTEVQVDLPSHDPVDVETRINTEISRLRQDGGVMWKYNPARKVGMLMSKEGDVWSRKARRKKLHDRMDENQDQEMKDVCTTTPADGASDVEDDSNDDDEDEDETPEPALVVRICLSTTSSSSSSPEHHSPTKKITSTNLHIRHLQGSDSVLFESFCGWVKRKVQAS
;
A
#
# COMPACT_ATOMS: atom_id res chain seq x y z
N MET A 1 6.64 -0.49 19.25
CA MET A 1 6.52 -1.96 19.19
C MET A 1 6.13 -2.49 20.57
N THR A 2 5.41 -3.61 20.65
CA THR A 2 5.04 -4.23 21.93
C THR A 2 5.06 -5.76 21.87
N ASN A 3 5.30 -6.38 23.02
CA ASN A 3 5.07 -7.80 23.29
C ASN A 3 3.99 -7.88 24.39
N PRO A 4 2.70 -8.03 24.03
CA PRO A 4 1.61 -7.94 24.97
C PRO A 4 1.55 -9.18 25.88
N PRO A 5 0.93 -9.06 27.07
CA PRO A 5 0.56 -10.23 27.86
C PRO A 5 -0.37 -11.14 27.04
N PHE A 6 -0.04 -12.43 26.91
CA PHE A 6 -0.73 -13.35 25.99
C PHE A 6 -2.03 -13.93 26.53
N TYR A 7 -2.21 -13.95 27.85
CA TYR A 7 -3.27 -14.71 28.51
C TYR A 7 -4.31 -13.77 29.12
N GLU A 8 -5.57 -14.18 29.09
CA GLU A 8 -6.64 -13.42 29.74
C GLU A 8 -6.74 -13.69 31.24
N SER A 9 -6.28 -14.86 31.66
CA SER A 9 -6.37 -15.37 33.02
C SER A 9 -5.32 -16.46 33.25
N GLU A 10 -5.09 -16.79 34.51
CA GLU A 10 -4.22 -17.91 34.87
C GLU A 10 -4.77 -19.24 34.33
N GLY A 11 -6.09 -19.43 34.33
CA GLY A 11 -6.76 -20.60 33.76
C GLY A 11 -6.43 -20.79 32.27
N SER A 12 -6.50 -19.72 31.47
CA SER A 12 -6.15 -19.74 30.04
C SER A 12 -4.68 -20.09 29.80
N MET A 13 -3.79 -19.62 30.67
CA MET A 13 -2.37 -19.96 30.62
C MET A 13 -2.13 -21.45 30.88
N VAL A 14 -2.77 -22.00 31.91
CA VAL A 14 -2.70 -23.43 32.24
C VAL A 14 -3.28 -24.27 31.11
N GLU A 15 -4.44 -23.91 30.55
CA GLU A 15 -5.04 -24.62 29.42
C GLU A 15 -4.11 -24.65 28.20
N SER A 16 -3.51 -23.50 27.86
CA SER A 16 -2.53 -23.38 26.77
C SER A 16 -1.29 -24.25 27.01
N SER A 17 -0.89 -24.45 28.27
CA SER A 17 0.18 -25.38 28.63
C SER A 17 -0.22 -26.84 28.42
N ARG A 18 -1.47 -27.21 28.74
CA ARG A 18 -1.99 -28.58 28.64
C ARG A 18 -2.17 -29.04 27.20
N LEU A 19 -2.48 -28.11 26.30
CA LEU A 19 -2.55 -28.34 24.85
C LEU A 19 -1.18 -28.70 24.23
N LYS A 20 -0.06 -28.48 24.94
CA LYS A 20 1.27 -28.86 24.48
C LYS A 20 1.58 -30.28 24.95
N SER A 21 1.93 -31.15 24.00
CA SER A 21 2.26 -32.57 24.27
C SER A 21 3.51 -32.79 25.12
N ARG A 22 4.33 -31.75 25.33
CA ARG A 22 5.51 -31.76 26.20
C ARG A 22 5.60 -30.43 26.95
N PRO A 23 6.23 -30.42 28.15
CA PRO A 23 6.56 -29.18 28.84
C PRO A 23 7.35 -28.25 27.92
N ALA A 24 7.20 -26.93 28.12
CA ALA A 24 8.05 -25.98 27.44
C ALA A 24 9.52 -26.22 27.80
N ASN A 25 10.42 -26.16 26.81
CA ASN A 25 11.86 -26.34 27.04
C ASN A 25 12.48 -25.19 27.86
N SER A 26 11.76 -24.07 28.00
CA SER A 26 12.15 -22.91 28.78
C SER A 26 11.17 -22.73 29.95
N SER A 27 11.69 -22.48 31.14
CA SER A 27 10.86 -22.06 32.27
C SER A 27 10.27 -20.68 31.98
N CYS A 28 8.96 -20.54 32.17
CA CYS A 28 8.29 -19.25 32.03
C CYS A 28 8.44 -18.49 33.35
N THR A 29 9.40 -17.58 33.43
CA THR A 29 9.69 -16.78 34.63
C THR A 29 8.99 -15.43 34.63
N GLY A 30 8.04 -15.21 33.72
CA GLY A 30 7.30 -13.96 33.63
C GLY A 30 6.45 -13.73 34.87
N SER A 31 6.39 -12.49 35.33
CA SER A 31 5.46 -12.10 36.40
C SER A 31 4.02 -12.13 35.89
N PRO A 32 3.00 -12.25 36.77
CA PRO A 32 1.59 -12.27 36.34
C PRO A 32 1.20 -11.07 35.48
N VAL A 33 1.73 -9.86 35.77
CA VAL A 33 1.44 -8.63 34.99
C VAL A 33 2.08 -8.63 33.60
N GLU A 34 3.15 -9.39 33.38
CA GLU A 34 3.77 -9.56 32.07
C GLU A 34 3.09 -10.65 31.23
N MET A 35 2.31 -11.53 31.87
CA MET A 35 1.73 -12.71 31.23
C MET A 35 0.21 -12.60 31.04
N ILE A 36 -0.48 -11.89 31.93
CA ILE A 36 -1.94 -11.85 32.01
C ILE A 36 -2.45 -10.40 31.89
N THR A 37 -3.45 -10.20 31.05
CA THR A 37 -4.23 -8.95 30.94
C THR A 37 -5.69 -9.29 30.66
N PRO A 38 -6.69 -8.57 31.18
CA PRO A 38 -8.09 -8.81 30.85
C PRO A 38 -8.32 -8.86 29.33
N GLY A 39 -8.96 -9.93 28.84
CA GLY A 39 -9.19 -10.18 27.41
C GLY A 39 -7.95 -10.61 26.61
N GLY A 40 -6.81 -10.83 27.27
CA GLY A 40 -5.57 -11.34 26.69
C GLY A 40 -4.94 -10.42 25.64
N GLU A 41 -4.05 -10.99 24.82
CA GLU A 41 -3.33 -10.23 23.80
C GLU A 41 -4.24 -9.51 22.81
N VAL A 42 -5.41 -10.09 22.48
CA VAL A 42 -6.33 -9.49 21.51
C VAL A 42 -6.89 -8.17 22.05
N ALA A 43 -7.46 -8.16 23.26
CA ALA A 43 -8.00 -6.95 23.86
C ALA A 43 -6.93 -5.88 24.08
N PHE A 44 -5.73 -6.29 24.47
CA PHE A 44 -4.60 -5.38 24.63
C PHE A 44 -4.22 -4.70 23.31
N VAL A 45 -4.09 -5.47 22.23
CA VAL A 45 -3.70 -4.93 20.92
C VAL A 45 -4.83 -4.12 20.29
N THR A 46 -6.09 -4.51 20.44
CA THR A 46 -7.27 -3.73 20.04
C THR A 46 -7.24 -2.34 20.65
N LYS A 47 -6.97 -2.23 21.96
CA LYS A 47 -6.82 -0.93 22.62
C LYS A 47 -5.72 -0.07 22.00
N LEU A 48 -4.55 -0.65 21.71
CA LEU A 48 -3.46 0.07 21.06
C LEU A 48 -3.81 0.51 19.63
N ILE A 49 -4.58 -0.29 18.89
CA ILE A 49 -5.07 0.10 17.57
C ILE A 49 -5.95 1.34 17.70
N ASP A 50 -6.91 1.32 18.62
CA ASP A 50 -7.83 2.43 18.83
C ASP A 50 -7.11 3.71 19.25
N GLU A 51 -6.17 3.63 20.19
CA GLU A 51 -5.34 4.75 20.64
C GLU A 51 -4.42 5.29 19.52
N SER A 52 -3.85 4.39 18.71
CA SER A 52 -2.98 4.80 17.60
C SER A 52 -3.74 5.52 16.49
N GLY A 53 -5.08 5.34 16.44
CA GLY A 53 -5.94 6.00 15.47
C GLY A 53 -6.19 7.47 15.77
N ASP A 54 -5.84 7.98 16.95
CA ASP A 54 -5.94 9.39 17.31
C ASP A 54 -4.97 10.25 16.45
N PRO A 55 -5.40 11.41 15.91
CA PRO A 55 -4.53 12.30 15.12
C PRO A 55 -3.18 12.62 15.77
N LYS A 56 -3.15 12.82 17.09
CA LYS A 56 -1.90 13.10 17.84
C LYS A 56 -0.93 11.92 17.81
N SER A 57 -1.46 10.69 17.78
CA SER A 57 -0.66 9.48 17.63
C SER A 57 -0.17 9.32 16.19
N ARG A 58 -1.05 9.58 15.20
CA ARG A 58 -0.75 9.42 13.78
C ARG A 58 0.40 10.30 13.30
N SER A 59 0.48 11.55 13.76
CA SER A 59 1.58 12.47 13.38
C SER A 59 2.93 12.08 13.97
N ARG A 60 2.95 11.30 15.06
CA ARG A 60 4.17 10.92 15.79
C ARG A 60 4.65 9.51 15.49
N ILE A 61 3.75 8.61 15.10
CA ILE A 61 4.03 7.18 14.98
C ILE A 61 3.69 6.73 13.56
N GLN A 62 4.72 6.51 12.75
CA GLN A 62 4.54 6.01 11.40
C GLN A 62 4.06 4.54 11.38
N TRP A 63 4.63 3.70 12.25
CA TRP A 63 4.27 2.28 12.35
C TRP A 63 4.17 1.82 13.80
N SER A 64 3.04 1.22 14.13
CA SER A 64 2.82 0.46 15.35
C SER A 64 2.95 -1.02 15.06
N SER A 65 3.37 -1.81 16.05
CA SER A 65 3.51 -3.26 15.90
C SER A 65 3.35 -3.99 17.21
N ALA A 66 2.73 -5.18 17.14
CA ALA A 66 2.52 -6.07 18.26
C ALA A 66 2.90 -7.50 17.88
N MET A 67 3.75 -8.13 18.70
CA MET A 67 3.99 -9.57 18.61
C MET A 67 2.80 -10.33 19.19
N LEU A 68 2.40 -11.43 18.55
CA LEU A 68 1.27 -12.26 18.95
C LEU A 68 1.74 -13.69 19.27
N GLY A 69 1.22 -14.21 20.38
CA GLY A 69 1.50 -15.54 20.88
C GLY A 69 0.68 -16.64 20.19
N LYS A 70 -0.55 -16.32 19.76
CA LYS A 70 -1.49 -17.26 19.13
C LYS A 70 -1.80 -16.85 17.69
N LEU A 71 -1.84 -17.84 16.80
CA LEU A 71 -2.20 -17.62 15.38
C LEU A 71 -3.63 -17.06 15.23
N SER A 72 -4.58 -17.53 16.05
CA SER A 72 -5.97 -17.05 16.03
C SER A 72 -6.07 -15.55 16.32
N SER A 73 -5.18 -15.00 17.14
CA SER A 73 -5.13 -13.58 17.47
C SER A 73 -4.83 -12.71 16.25
N VAL A 74 -4.07 -13.22 15.26
CA VAL A 74 -3.78 -12.50 14.02
C VAL A 74 -5.08 -12.14 13.30
N GLY A 75 -6.01 -13.09 13.19
CA GLY A 75 -7.29 -12.87 12.50
C GLY A 75 -8.12 -11.79 13.19
N SER A 76 -8.31 -11.93 14.50
CA SER A 76 -9.08 -10.94 15.30
C SER A 76 -8.49 -9.54 15.23
N VAL A 77 -7.16 -9.41 15.30
CA VAL A 77 -6.47 -8.10 15.23
C VAL A 77 -6.60 -7.48 13.84
N VAL A 78 -6.43 -8.26 12.77
CA VAL A 78 -6.58 -7.77 11.39
C VAL A 78 -8.03 -7.36 11.09
N ASP A 79 -9.01 -8.11 11.59
CA ASP A 79 -10.43 -7.75 11.41
C ASP A 79 -10.79 -6.48 12.20
N HIS A 80 -10.18 -6.24 13.37
CA HIS A 80 -10.33 -4.98 14.08
C HIS A 80 -9.69 -3.80 13.34
N LEU A 81 -8.49 -3.96 12.76
CA LEU A 81 -7.89 -2.92 11.91
C LEU A 81 -8.83 -2.51 10.77
N ARG A 82 -9.46 -3.48 10.12
CA ARG A 82 -10.43 -3.25 9.04
C ARG A 82 -11.69 -2.54 9.51
N SER A 83 -12.22 -2.89 10.67
CA SER A 83 -13.39 -2.21 11.25
C SER A 83 -13.11 -0.72 11.51
N ARG A 84 -11.84 -0.38 11.77
CA ARG A 84 -11.35 1.00 11.93
C ARG A 84 -10.86 1.64 10.63
N SER A 85 -11.12 1.01 9.47
CA SER A 85 -10.68 1.45 8.14
C SER A 85 -9.16 1.58 7.97
N CYS A 86 -8.36 0.91 8.80
CA CYS A 86 -6.92 0.81 8.60
C CYS A 86 -6.63 -0.24 7.52
N THR A 87 -6.20 0.20 6.34
CA THR A 87 -5.86 -0.69 5.21
C THR A 87 -4.36 -0.93 5.07
N ASN A 88 -3.54 -0.34 5.93
CA ASN A 88 -2.08 -0.41 5.87
C ASN A 88 -1.52 -1.22 7.03
N HIS A 89 -1.42 -2.53 6.81
CA HIS A 89 -0.86 -3.45 7.79
C HIS A 89 0.17 -4.38 7.18
N ALA A 90 0.93 -5.05 8.04
CA ALA A 90 1.90 -6.06 7.71
C ALA A 90 1.73 -7.25 8.66
N VAL A 91 1.95 -8.46 8.15
CA VAL A 91 1.93 -9.69 8.95
C VAL A 91 3.23 -10.44 8.74
N ALA A 92 3.83 -10.89 9.85
CA ALA A 92 5.04 -11.70 9.84
C ALA A 92 4.92 -12.90 10.77
N GLU A 93 5.75 -13.92 10.53
CA GLU A 93 5.96 -15.07 11.41
C GLU A 93 7.41 -15.09 11.85
N PHE A 94 7.62 -15.34 13.14
CA PHE A 94 8.92 -15.59 13.74
C PHE A 94 8.98 -17.05 14.14
N VAL A 95 9.91 -17.80 13.54
CA VAL A 95 10.17 -19.21 13.83
C VAL A 95 11.46 -19.30 14.63
N GLN A 96 11.35 -19.64 15.92
CA GLN A 96 12.50 -19.83 16.80
C GLN A 96 12.64 -21.31 17.16
N GLY A 97 13.70 -21.94 16.67
CA GLY A 97 13.90 -23.38 16.79
C GLY A 97 12.80 -24.18 16.06
N GLN A 98 12.53 -25.40 16.52
CA GLN A 98 11.63 -26.32 15.83
C GLN A 98 10.15 -26.16 16.18
N LYS A 99 9.82 -25.47 17.29
CA LYS A 99 8.47 -25.52 17.87
C LYS A 99 7.88 -24.15 18.22
N THR A 100 8.70 -23.15 18.52
CA THR A 100 8.18 -21.85 18.95
C THR A 100 7.91 -21.00 17.72
N ARG A 101 6.62 -20.78 17.45
CA ARG A 101 6.14 -19.82 16.46
C ARG A 101 5.53 -18.62 17.18
N ARG A 102 5.80 -17.44 16.66
CA ARG A 102 5.16 -16.17 17.02
C ARG A 102 4.75 -15.48 15.75
N TRP A 103 3.78 -14.60 15.85
CA TRP A 103 3.35 -13.76 14.74
C TRP A 103 3.56 -12.31 15.11
N CYS A 104 3.51 -11.44 14.12
CA CYS A 104 3.51 -10.01 14.33
C CYS A 104 2.46 -9.40 13.41
N VAL A 105 1.67 -8.48 13.96
CA VAL A 105 0.86 -7.56 13.16
C VAL A 105 1.43 -6.16 13.38
N ALA A 106 1.79 -5.50 12.29
CA ALA A 106 2.16 -4.09 12.28
C ALA A 106 1.16 -3.30 11.45
N TRP A 107 0.92 -2.04 11.80
CA TRP A 107 -0.03 -1.17 11.11
C TRP A 107 0.45 0.27 11.07
N SER A 108 -0.05 1.01 10.07
CA SER A 108 0.17 2.43 9.87
C SER A 108 -1.14 3.11 9.50
N TRP A 109 -1.28 4.35 9.92
CA TRP A 109 -2.39 5.22 9.49
C TRP A 109 -1.99 6.13 8.33
N SER A 110 -0.71 6.12 7.94
CA SER A 110 -0.19 6.87 6.80
C SER A 110 -0.37 6.10 5.49
N GLY A 111 -0.31 6.80 4.37
CA GLY A 111 -0.39 6.21 3.04
C GLY A 111 0.85 5.41 2.62
N LEU A 112 1.99 5.53 3.30
CA LEU A 112 3.26 4.93 2.89
C LEU A 112 3.24 3.40 3.00
N ARG A 113 3.54 2.71 1.90
CA ARG A 113 3.38 1.26 1.76
C ARG A 113 4.71 0.50 1.86
N PRO A 114 4.79 -0.57 2.68
CA PRO A 114 5.94 -1.46 2.68
C PRO A 114 5.96 -2.35 1.43
N SER A 115 7.11 -2.95 1.11
CA SER A 115 7.22 -3.96 0.06
C SER A 115 6.45 -5.24 0.43
N ASN A 116 6.08 -6.04 -0.57
CA ASN A 116 5.52 -7.37 -0.36
C ASN A 116 6.39 -8.24 0.57
N SER A 117 7.72 -8.17 0.43
CA SER A 117 8.66 -8.94 1.26
C SER A 117 8.58 -8.60 2.76
N VAL A 118 8.23 -7.35 3.09
CA VAL A 118 8.07 -6.90 4.47
C VAL A 118 6.63 -7.11 4.94
N ALA A 119 5.66 -6.71 4.11
CA ALA A 119 4.24 -6.66 4.48
C ALA A 119 3.57 -8.03 4.58
N ARG A 120 4.04 -9.00 3.80
CA ARG A 120 3.40 -10.31 3.62
C ARG A 120 4.30 -11.47 4.08
N GLY A 121 5.27 -11.19 4.94
CA GLY A 121 6.23 -12.15 5.50
C GLY A 121 7.08 -12.84 4.45
N GLY A 122 8.18 -12.21 4.04
CA GLY A 122 9.14 -12.83 3.14
C GLY A 122 10.05 -13.82 3.86
N PHE A 123 9.68 -15.11 3.91
CA PHE A 123 10.60 -16.26 3.91
C PHE A 123 9.83 -17.54 3.52
N GLY A 124 9.78 -17.81 2.22
CA GLY A 124 9.17 -19.00 1.62
C GLY A 124 8.74 -18.74 0.17
N SER A 125 9.16 -19.61 -0.75
CA SER A 125 8.79 -19.56 -2.17
C SER A 125 7.28 -19.74 -2.36
N GLY A 126 6.52 -18.66 -2.21
CA GLY A 126 5.05 -18.70 -2.26
C GLY A 126 4.32 -17.47 -1.69
N GLY A 127 5.04 -16.49 -1.13
CA GLY A 127 4.47 -15.19 -0.76
C GLY A 127 3.43 -15.23 0.38
N GLY A 128 3.63 -16.14 1.34
CA GLY A 128 2.77 -16.29 2.51
C GLY A 128 3.57 -16.39 3.81
N VAL A 129 2.95 -15.94 4.88
CA VAL A 129 3.39 -16.14 6.26
C VAL A 129 2.95 -17.54 6.69
N GLY A 130 3.86 -18.39 7.18
CA GLY A 130 3.52 -19.76 7.57
C GLY A 130 2.36 -19.82 8.57
N GLY A 131 1.35 -20.63 8.25
CA GLY A 131 0.15 -20.82 9.06
C GLY A 131 -0.90 -19.70 8.99
N VAL A 132 -0.60 -18.52 8.44
CA VAL A 132 -1.57 -17.42 8.33
C VAL A 132 -2.37 -17.55 7.03
N GLU A 133 -3.70 -17.49 7.13
CA GLU A 133 -4.57 -17.48 5.96
C GLU A 133 -4.31 -16.25 5.08
N LYS A 134 -4.29 -16.43 3.75
CA LYS A 134 -4.05 -15.33 2.79
C LYS A 134 -5.02 -14.16 2.96
N LYS A 135 -6.24 -14.40 3.44
CA LYS A 135 -7.24 -13.37 3.70
C LYS A 135 -6.82 -12.38 4.77
N TYR A 136 -5.86 -12.71 5.64
CA TYR A 136 -5.34 -11.79 6.66
C TYR A 136 -4.10 -11.02 6.21
N LEU A 137 -3.54 -11.35 5.05
CA LEU A 137 -2.41 -10.61 4.49
C LEU A 137 -2.90 -9.31 3.81
N PRO A 138 -2.12 -8.22 3.88
CA PRO A 138 -2.46 -6.95 3.22
C PRO A 138 -2.43 -7.11 1.69
N PRO A 139 -3.20 -6.35 0.90
CA PRO A 139 -3.14 -6.38 -0.56
C PRO A 139 -1.70 -6.26 -1.09
N PRO A 140 -1.33 -6.92 -2.21
CA PRO A 140 0.00 -6.79 -2.78
C PRO A 140 0.32 -5.34 -3.17
N THR A 141 1.53 -4.88 -2.85
CA THR A 141 2.04 -3.54 -3.17
C THR A 141 3.02 -3.56 -4.33
N GLU A 142 3.25 -4.71 -4.95
CA GLU A 142 4.18 -4.86 -6.06
C GLU A 142 3.61 -5.81 -7.13
N VAL A 143 3.80 -5.45 -8.39
CA VAL A 143 3.41 -6.22 -9.57
C VAL A 143 4.62 -6.36 -10.48
N GLN A 144 4.86 -7.59 -10.95
CA GLN A 144 5.89 -7.90 -11.93
C GLN A 144 5.22 -8.30 -13.23
N VAL A 145 5.64 -7.69 -14.34
CA VAL A 145 5.14 -7.98 -15.69
C VAL A 145 6.31 -8.45 -16.54
N ASP A 146 6.26 -9.72 -16.93
CA ASP A 146 7.20 -10.31 -17.87
C ASP A 146 6.75 -10.04 -19.31
N LEU A 147 7.66 -9.48 -20.11
CA LEU A 147 7.45 -9.14 -21.50
C LEU A 147 8.50 -9.88 -22.34
N PRO A 148 8.28 -11.19 -22.60
CA PRO A 148 9.22 -11.99 -23.38
C PRO A 148 9.27 -11.48 -24.81
N SER A 149 10.47 -11.39 -25.39
CA SER A 149 10.69 -10.92 -26.77
C SER A 149 10.32 -9.45 -27.04
N HIS A 150 10.04 -8.65 -26.00
CA HIS A 150 9.89 -7.20 -26.14
C HIS A 150 11.24 -6.51 -25.93
N ASP A 151 11.59 -5.61 -26.84
CA ASP A 151 12.79 -4.80 -26.71
C ASP A 151 12.68 -3.84 -25.50
N PRO A 152 13.67 -3.78 -24.60
CA PRO A 152 13.63 -2.94 -23.43
C PRO A 152 13.52 -1.44 -23.74
N VAL A 153 14.11 -0.98 -24.85
CA VAL A 153 14.07 0.44 -25.25
C VAL A 153 12.70 0.80 -25.79
N ASP A 154 12.06 -0.10 -26.54
CA ASP A 154 10.67 0.09 -26.98
C ASP A 154 9.69 0.16 -25.81
N VAL A 155 9.81 -0.74 -24.82
CA VAL A 155 8.96 -0.73 -23.63
C VAL A 155 9.18 0.56 -22.83
N GLU A 156 10.44 0.96 -22.63
CA GLU A 156 10.82 2.20 -21.95
C GLU A 156 10.19 3.42 -22.64
N THR A 157 10.30 3.50 -23.96
CA THR A 157 9.76 4.59 -24.77
C THR A 157 8.24 4.65 -24.63
N ARG A 158 7.55 3.51 -24.79
CA ARG A 158 6.08 3.43 -24.69
C ARG A 158 5.56 3.88 -23.32
N ILE A 159 6.19 3.43 -22.23
CA ILE A 159 5.81 3.84 -20.87
C ILE A 159 5.93 5.36 -20.72
N ASN A 160 7.09 5.91 -21.10
CA ASN A 160 7.35 7.34 -20.97
C ASN A 160 6.39 8.17 -21.83
N THR A 161 6.08 7.74 -23.06
CA THR A 161 5.11 8.41 -23.93
C THR A 161 3.71 8.40 -23.32
N GLU A 162 3.21 7.25 -22.88
CA GLU A 162 1.84 7.13 -22.37
C GLU A 162 1.65 7.89 -21.05
N ILE A 163 2.63 7.87 -20.14
CA ILE A 163 2.58 8.65 -18.90
C ILE A 163 2.70 10.16 -19.19
N SER A 164 3.54 10.55 -20.15
CA SER A 164 3.67 11.96 -20.52
C SER A 164 2.37 12.55 -21.06
N ARG A 165 1.54 11.75 -21.75
CA ARG A 165 0.18 12.17 -22.15
C ARG A 165 -0.71 12.47 -20.94
N LEU A 166 -0.70 11.61 -19.92
CA LEU A 166 -1.45 11.86 -18.68
C LEU A 166 -0.99 13.13 -17.95
N ARG A 167 0.32 13.43 -18.02
CA ARG A 167 0.89 14.66 -17.44
C ARG A 167 0.40 15.92 -18.16
N GLN A 168 0.31 15.89 -19.49
CA GLN A 168 -0.18 17.04 -20.28
C GLN A 168 -1.62 17.41 -19.91
N ASP A 169 -2.44 16.42 -19.58
CA ASP A 169 -3.81 16.63 -19.10
C ASP A 169 -3.87 17.09 -17.62
N GLY A 170 -2.72 17.39 -16.99
CA GLY A 170 -2.62 17.80 -15.58
C GLY A 170 -2.89 16.67 -14.57
N GLY A 171 -3.10 15.43 -15.04
CA GLY A 171 -3.59 14.34 -14.19
C GLY A 171 -2.53 13.68 -13.30
N VAL A 172 -1.24 13.79 -13.64
CA VAL A 172 -0.14 13.17 -12.87
C VAL A 172 1.14 14.00 -12.92
N MET A 173 1.99 13.81 -11.91
CA MET A 173 3.41 14.17 -11.96
C MET A 173 4.24 12.94 -12.32
N TRP A 174 5.22 13.14 -13.23
CA TRP A 174 6.11 12.08 -13.70
C TRP A 174 7.56 12.55 -13.69
N LYS A 175 8.45 11.76 -13.06
CA LYS A 175 9.90 11.94 -13.13
C LYS A 175 10.55 10.62 -13.54
N TYR A 176 11.38 10.66 -14.57
CA TYR A 176 12.08 9.48 -15.09
C TYR A 176 13.60 9.65 -15.02
N ASN A 177 14.31 8.61 -14.57
CA ASN A 177 15.76 8.53 -14.56
C ASN A 177 16.21 7.45 -15.58
N PRO A 178 16.74 7.86 -16.74
CA PRO A 178 17.14 6.92 -17.80
C PRO A 178 18.36 6.08 -17.40
N ALA A 179 19.31 6.63 -16.63
CA ALA A 179 20.51 5.90 -16.21
C ALA A 179 20.17 4.70 -15.32
N ARG A 180 19.10 4.79 -14.53
CA ARG A 180 18.62 3.71 -13.65
C ARG A 180 17.46 2.93 -14.23
N LYS A 181 16.90 3.37 -15.35
CA LYS A 181 15.63 2.89 -15.92
C LYS A 181 14.48 2.85 -14.90
N VAL A 182 14.39 3.91 -14.10
CA VAL A 182 13.40 4.02 -13.00
C VAL A 182 12.59 5.30 -13.19
N GLY A 183 11.28 5.19 -13.08
CA GLY A 183 10.40 6.34 -13.03
C GLY A 183 9.49 6.36 -11.81
N MET A 184 9.07 7.56 -11.43
CA MET A 184 8.21 7.85 -10.30
C MET A 184 6.99 8.62 -10.79
N LEU A 185 5.81 8.05 -10.56
CA LEU A 185 4.53 8.67 -10.87
C LEU A 185 3.80 9.01 -9.58
N MET A 186 3.22 10.20 -9.52
CA MET A 186 2.30 10.62 -8.46
C MET A 186 1.00 11.13 -9.10
N SER A 187 -0.13 10.58 -8.65
CA SER A 187 -1.46 11.11 -8.91
C SER A 187 -2.05 11.64 -7.62
N LYS A 188 -2.44 12.93 -7.61
CA LYS A 188 -3.11 13.54 -6.47
C LYS A 188 -4.61 13.18 -6.45
N GLU A 189 -5.24 13.24 -7.62
CA GLU A 189 -6.71 13.10 -7.79
C GLU A 189 -7.18 11.65 -7.99
N GLY A 190 -6.26 10.69 -8.12
CA GLY A 190 -6.58 9.27 -8.28
C GLY A 190 -6.53 8.78 -9.73
N ASP A 191 -7.58 8.11 -10.18
CA ASP A 191 -7.61 7.49 -11.52
C ASP A 191 -7.77 8.54 -12.62
N VAL A 192 -6.74 8.69 -13.45
CA VAL A 192 -6.74 9.58 -14.62
C VAL A 192 -6.45 8.85 -15.94
N TRP A 193 -6.22 7.54 -15.89
CA TRP A 193 -5.81 6.74 -17.03
C TRP A 193 -6.96 5.89 -17.61
N SER A 194 -7.94 5.52 -16.78
CA SER A 194 -9.05 4.70 -17.25
C SER A 194 -9.93 5.44 -18.26
N ARG A 195 -10.67 4.67 -19.06
CA ARG A 195 -11.66 5.24 -19.99
C ARG A 195 -12.77 5.97 -19.23
N LYS A 196 -13.17 5.46 -18.05
CA LYS A 196 -14.18 6.08 -17.20
C LYS A 196 -13.69 7.45 -16.72
N ALA A 197 -12.47 7.51 -16.18
CA ALA A 197 -11.86 8.76 -15.71
C ALA A 197 -11.77 9.81 -16.82
N ARG A 198 -11.25 9.43 -18.00
CA ARG A 198 -11.13 10.37 -19.13
C ARG A 198 -12.48 10.86 -19.66
N ARG A 199 -13.52 10.01 -19.65
CA ARG A 199 -14.88 10.42 -20.03
C ARG A 199 -15.50 11.37 -19.01
N LYS A 200 -15.31 11.09 -17.72
CA LYS A 200 -15.78 11.96 -16.63
C LYS A 200 -15.15 13.35 -16.76
N LYS A 201 -13.83 13.42 -16.90
CA LYS A 201 -13.11 14.70 -17.08
C LYS A 201 -13.55 15.49 -18.31
N LEU A 202 -13.95 14.82 -19.40
CA LEU A 202 -14.52 15.51 -20.56
C LEU A 202 -15.90 16.10 -20.26
N HIS A 203 -16.74 15.37 -19.52
CA HIS A 203 -18.05 15.85 -19.10
C HIS A 203 -17.92 17.01 -18.12
N ASP A 204 -17.08 16.87 -17.08
CA ASP A 204 -16.85 17.90 -16.07
C ASP A 204 -16.38 19.21 -16.74
N ARG A 205 -15.47 19.14 -17.74
CA ARG A 205 -15.05 20.31 -18.53
C ARG A 205 -16.16 20.91 -19.42
N MET A 206 -17.07 20.09 -19.92
CA MET A 206 -18.21 20.57 -20.71
C MET A 206 -19.20 21.33 -19.82
N ASP A 207 -19.43 20.81 -18.61
CA ASP A 207 -20.32 21.44 -17.63
C ASP A 207 -19.69 22.74 -17.09
N GLU A 208 -18.39 22.76 -16.76
CA GLU A 208 -17.66 23.99 -16.38
C GLU A 208 -17.73 25.07 -17.46
N ASN A 209 -17.58 24.69 -18.74
CA ASN A 209 -17.68 25.64 -19.85
C ASN A 209 -19.11 26.20 -19.99
N GLN A 210 -20.14 25.37 -19.78
CA GLN A 210 -21.54 25.83 -19.81
C GLN A 210 -21.86 26.77 -18.65
N ASP A 211 -21.37 26.46 -17.45
CA ASP A 211 -21.53 27.32 -16.27
C ASP A 211 -20.79 28.66 -16.44
N GLN A 212 -19.61 28.65 -17.07
CA GLN A 212 -18.87 29.87 -17.37
C GLN A 212 -19.59 30.73 -18.42
N GLU A 213 -20.12 30.12 -19.49
CA GLU A 213 -20.94 30.84 -20.49
C GLU A 213 -22.19 31.45 -19.85
N MET A 214 -22.85 30.75 -18.92
CA MET A 214 -24.03 31.27 -18.22
C MET A 214 -23.70 32.44 -17.29
N LYS A 215 -22.52 32.44 -16.64
CA LYS A 215 -22.04 33.55 -15.80
C LYS A 215 -21.67 34.78 -16.63
N ASP A 216 -21.02 34.60 -17.78
CA ASP A 216 -20.63 35.69 -18.68
C ASP A 216 -21.86 36.37 -19.32
N VAL A 217 -22.96 35.63 -19.52
CA VAL A 217 -24.25 36.19 -19.99
C VAL A 217 -25.01 36.95 -18.89
N CYS A 218 -24.83 36.60 -17.61
CA CYS A 218 -25.54 37.26 -16.50
C CYS A 218 -24.89 38.59 -16.06
N THR A 219 -23.61 38.82 -16.40
CA THR A 219 -22.85 40.02 -16.01
C THR A 219 -22.96 41.21 -16.97
N THR A 220 -23.73 41.12 -18.07
CA THR A 220 -23.95 42.22 -19.02
C THR A 220 -25.08 43.20 -18.63
N THR A 221 -25.25 43.52 -17.35
CA THR A 221 -26.14 44.60 -16.89
C THR A 221 -25.31 45.64 -16.11
N PRO A 222 -25.40 46.96 -16.39
CA PRO A 222 -24.58 47.95 -15.70
C PRO A 222 -24.94 48.04 -14.22
N ALA A 223 -23.91 48.09 -13.39
CA ALA A 223 -23.97 48.18 -11.94
C ALA A 223 -24.55 49.52 -11.46
N ASP A 224 -25.40 49.45 -10.44
CA ASP A 224 -25.65 50.55 -9.50
C ASP A 224 -25.76 49.96 -8.08
N GLY A 225 -24.95 50.52 -7.16
CA GLY A 225 -25.29 50.56 -5.73
C GLY A 225 -24.58 49.60 -4.76
N ALA A 226 -23.41 50.05 -4.27
CA ALA A 226 -22.86 49.93 -2.90
C ALA A 226 -23.42 48.89 -1.89
N SER A 227 -22.51 48.16 -1.23
CA SER A 227 -22.10 48.46 0.16
C SER A 227 -21.01 47.50 0.63
N ASP A 228 -19.89 48.10 1.07
CA ASP A 228 -18.81 47.44 1.79
C ASP A 228 -19.25 47.05 3.20
N VAL A 229 -19.05 45.78 3.55
CA VAL A 229 -18.96 45.33 4.95
C VAL A 229 -17.74 44.42 5.01
N GLU A 230 -16.63 44.95 5.50
CA GLU A 230 -15.47 44.16 5.89
C GLU A 230 -15.79 43.48 7.23
N ASP A 231 -15.90 42.15 7.20
CA ASP A 231 -15.99 41.29 8.37
C ASP A 231 -14.58 40.77 8.68
N ASP A 232 -13.94 41.40 9.64
CA ASP A 232 -12.60 41.09 10.12
C ASP A 232 -12.71 40.07 11.27
N SER A 233 -12.81 38.79 10.91
CA SER A 233 -12.66 37.67 11.83
C SER A 233 -11.31 37.00 11.60
N ASN A 234 -10.30 37.48 12.32
CA ASN A 234 -9.02 36.78 12.51
C ASN A 234 -9.25 35.59 13.47
N ASP A 235 -9.62 34.44 12.91
CA ASP A 235 -9.33 33.15 13.54
C ASP A 235 -7.94 32.71 13.04
N ASP A 236 -6.91 33.00 13.85
CA ASP A 236 -5.58 32.40 13.75
C ASP A 236 -5.68 30.92 14.18
N ASP A 237 -6.35 30.09 13.37
CA ASP A 237 -6.06 28.67 13.33
C ASP A 237 -4.85 28.52 12.41
N GLU A 238 -3.66 28.36 12.99
CA GLU A 238 -2.50 27.79 12.31
C GLU A 238 -2.83 26.33 11.95
N ASP A 239 -3.72 26.14 10.98
CA ASP A 239 -3.80 24.92 10.21
C ASP A 239 -2.44 24.80 9.51
N GLU A 240 -1.52 24.03 10.10
CA GLU A 240 -0.39 23.49 9.37
C GLU A 240 -0.95 22.99 8.04
N ASP A 241 -0.56 23.62 6.92
CA ASP A 241 -0.96 23.25 5.55
C ASP A 241 -0.56 21.78 5.31
N GLU A 242 -1.34 20.82 5.82
CA GLU A 242 -1.15 19.40 5.61
C GLU A 242 -1.55 19.17 4.16
N THR A 243 -0.55 19.30 3.27
CA THR A 243 -0.74 18.98 1.86
C THR A 243 -1.34 17.58 1.79
N PRO A 244 -2.54 17.43 1.20
CA PRO A 244 -3.28 16.18 1.29
C PRO A 244 -2.45 15.04 0.69
N GLU A 245 -2.46 13.88 1.35
CA GLU A 245 -1.74 12.71 0.87
C GLU A 245 -2.14 12.38 -0.57
N PRO A 246 -1.19 12.08 -1.47
CA PRO A 246 -1.51 11.72 -2.84
C PRO A 246 -2.31 10.41 -2.89
N ALA A 247 -3.33 10.37 -3.75
CA ALA A 247 -4.13 9.18 -3.96
C ALA A 247 -3.30 7.96 -4.42
N LEU A 248 -2.25 8.18 -5.22
CA LEU A 248 -1.34 7.13 -5.66
C LEU A 248 0.07 7.64 -5.94
N VAL A 249 1.08 6.98 -5.37
CA VAL A 249 2.50 7.10 -5.76
C VAL A 249 3.04 5.74 -6.13
N VAL A 250 3.63 5.64 -7.32
CA VAL A 250 4.20 4.39 -7.84
C VAL A 250 5.61 4.58 -8.38
N ARG A 251 6.45 3.58 -8.10
CA ARG A 251 7.76 3.42 -8.74
C ARG A 251 7.66 2.36 -9.82
N ILE A 252 8.17 2.69 -11.00
CA ILE A 252 8.26 1.79 -12.15
C ILE A 252 9.74 1.54 -12.43
N CYS A 253 10.15 0.27 -12.51
CA CYS A 253 11.52 -0.13 -12.77
C CYS A 253 11.55 -1.12 -13.94
N LEU A 254 12.42 -0.87 -14.93
CA LEU A 254 12.67 -1.79 -16.02
C LEU A 254 13.98 -2.53 -15.78
N SER A 255 13.98 -3.83 -16.06
CA SER A 255 15.17 -4.67 -16.03
C SER A 255 15.15 -5.66 -17.19
N THR A 256 16.33 -6.20 -17.52
CA THR A 256 16.49 -7.10 -18.66
C THR A 256 17.12 -8.39 -18.18
N THR A 257 16.49 -9.52 -18.49
CA THR A 257 17.09 -10.83 -18.28
C THR A 257 17.45 -11.43 -19.63
N SER A 258 18.66 -11.99 -19.70
CA SER A 258 19.12 -12.74 -20.88
C SER A 258 19.29 -14.19 -20.48
N SER A 259 18.55 -15.08 -21.13
CA SER A 259 18.76 -16.52 -21.00
C SER A 259 19.49 -17.01 -22.24
N SER A 260 20.52 -17.84 -22.02
CA SER A 260 21.18 -18.58 -23.09
C SER A 260 20.77 -20.04 -22.96
N SER A 261 19.96 -20.54 -23.89
CA SER A 261 19.74 -21.98 -24.01
C SER A 261 20.90 -22.58 -24.80
N SER A 262 21.84 -23.22 -24.11
CA SER A 262 22.82 -24.09 -24.74
C SER A 262 22.20 -25.49 -24.86
N SER A 263 21.78 -25.87 -26.06
CA SER A 263 21.60 -27.29 -26.39
C SER A 263 22.97 -27.85 -26.80
N PRO A 264 23.43 -28.98 -26.23
CA PRO A 264 24.76 -29.53 -26.51
C PRO A 264 24.90 -30.19 -27.89
N GLU A 265 23.85 -30.20 -28.73
CA GLU A 265 23.87 -30.86 -30.04
C GLU A 265 23.37 -29.90 -31.13
N HIS A 266 24.21 -29.70 -32.16
CA HIS A 266 24.08 -28.85 -33.37
C HIS A 266 24.52 -27.38 -33.30
N HIS A 267 25.49 -27.06 -34.18
CA HIS A 267 26.00 -25.72 -34.50
C HIS A 267 24.97 -24.86 -35.25
N SER A 268 23.92 -24.44 -34.57
CA SER A 268 23.03 -23.37 -35.02
C SER A 268 23.22 -22.12 -34.15
N PRO A 269 23.18 -20.89 -34.70
CA PRO A 269 23.38 -19.68 -33.92
C PRO A 269 22.36 -19.60 -32.78
N THR A 270 22.84 -19.60 -31.53
CA THR A 270 22.01 -19.51 -30.33
C THR A 270 21.22 -18.21 -30.34
N LYS A 271 19.89 -18.28 -30.52
CA LYS A 271 19.01 -17.11 -30.46
C LYS A 271 18.94 -16.65 -29.00
N LYS A 272 19.66 -15.58 -28.64
CA LYS A 272 19.55 -14.95 -27.31
C LYS A 272 18.12 -14.41 -27.17
N ILE A 273 17.34 -14.98 -26.27
CA ILE A 273 16.03 -14.45 -25.92
C ILE A 273 16.25 -13.43 -24.82
N THR A 274 16.05 -12.16 -25.14
CA THR A 274 15.98 -11.07 -24.16
C THR A 274 14.55 -10.97 -23.67
N SER A 275 14.38 -10.98 -22.34
CA SER A 275 13.09 -10.71 -21.71
C SER A 275 13.18 -9.39 -20.98
N THR A 276 12.24 -8.49 -21.27
CA THR A 276 12.08 -7.25 -20.50
C THR A 276 11.18 -7.54 -19.32
N ASN A 277 11.61 -7.13 -18.13
CA ASN A 277 10.83 -7.24 -16.92
C ASN A 277 10.49 -5.84 -16.38
N LEU A 278 9.21 -5.64 -16.10
CA LEU A 278 8.67 -4.41 -15.55
C LEU A 278 8.20 -4.67 -14.11
N HIS A 279 8.81 -3.97 -13.16
CA HIS A 279 8.41 -4.00 -11.74
C HIS A 279 7.70 -2.69 -11.39
N ILE A 280 6.46 -2.78 -10.93
CA ILE A 280 5.63 -1.64 -10.51
C ILE A 280 5.39 -1.79 -9.00
N ARG A 281 5.76 -0.77 -8.23
CA ARG A 281 5.62 -0.75 -6.76
C ARG A 281 4.74 0.40 -6.31
N HIS A 282 3.70 0.09 -5.55
CA HIS A 282 2.87 1.01 -4.78
C HIS A 282 3.68 1.53 -3.59
N LEU A 283 3.96 2.83 -3.58
CA LEU A 283 4.76 3.47 -2.53
C LEU A 283 3.90 4.25 -1.54
N GLN A 284 2.83 4.89 -2.03
CA GLN A 284 1.91 5.66 -1.20
C GLN A 284 0.50 5.64 -1.79
N GLY A 285 -0.50 5.62 -0.92
CA GLY A 285 -1.92 5.64 -1.29
C GLY A 285 -2.74 4.61 -0.51
N SER A 286 -3.99 4.95 -0.18
CA SER A 286 -4.88 4.08 0.62
C SER A 286 -5.60 3.02 -0.23
N ASP A 287 -5.83 3.28 -1.51
CA ASP A 287 -6.66 2.47 -2.40
C ASP A 287 -5.83 1.45 -3.21
N SER A 288 -5.96 0.16 -2.85
CA SER A 288 -5.32 -0.94 -3.58
C SER A 288 -5.95 -1.20 -4.96
N VAL A 289 -7.24 -0.90 -5.13
CA VAL A 289 -7.95 -1.08 -6.40
C VAL A 289 -7.47 -0.06 -7.42
N LEU A 290 -7.20 1.17 -6.97
CA LEU A 290 -6.57 2.20 -7.80
C LEU A 290 -5.20 1.75 -8.30
N PHE A 291 -4.36 1.19 -7.42
CA PHE A 291 -3.06 0.63 -7.81
C PHE A 291 -3.19 -0.52 -8.81
N GLU A 292 -4.14 -1.44 -8.59
CA GLU A 292 -4.41 -2.55 -9.52
C GLU A 292 -4.86 -2.04 -10.90
N SER A 293 -5.76 -1.06 -10.92
CA SER A 293 -6.22 -0.38 -12.14
C SER A 293 -5.04 0.22 -12.91
N PHE A 294 -4.14 0.92 -12.20
CA PHE A 294 -2.92 1.48 -12.78
C PHE A 294 -2.04 0.40 -13.41
N CYS A 295 -1.74 -0.66 -12.67
CA CYS A 295 -0.92 -1.77 -13.15
C CYS A 295 -1.53 -2.43 -14.39
N GLY A 296 -2.85 -2.65 -14.39
CA GLY A 296 -3.58 -3.18 -15.54
C GLY A 296 -3.52 -2.26 -16.76
N TRP A 297 -3.60 -0.94 -16.55
CA TRP A 297 -3.44 0.04 -17.63
C TRP A 297 -2.03 0.03 -18.22
N VAL A 298 -0.98 0.10 -17.39
CA VAL A 298 0.42 0.05 -17.85
C VAL A 298 0.66 -1.24 -18.64
N LYS A 299 0.25 -2.40 -18.09
CA LYS A 299 0.39 -3.70 -18.74
C LYS A 299 -0.22 -3.72 -20.15
N ARG A 300 -1.45 -3.22 -20.31
CA ARG A 300 -2.09 -3.14 -21.63
C ARG A 300 -1.33 -2.23 -22.61
N LYS A 301 -0.77 -1.13 -22.13
CA LYS A 301 -0.05 -0.16 -22.97
C LYS A 301 1.29 -0.68 -23.47
N VAL A 302 2.01 -1.45 -22.65
CA VAL A 302 3.31 -2.02 -23.05
C VAL A 302 3.17 -3.30 -23.90
N GLN A 303 2.03 -3.99 -23.80
CA GLN A 303 1.75 -5.20 -24.59
C GLN A 303 1.05 -4.93 -25.92
N ALA A 304 0.41 -3.78 -26.08
CA ALA A 304 -0.17 -3.38 -27.37
C ALA A 304 0.97 -3.21 -28.40
N SER A 305 0.99 -4.10 -29.40
CA SER A 305 1.96 -4.11 -30.51
C SER A 305 1.74 -2.89 -31.41
#